data_AF-A0A136MR84-F1
#
_entry.id   AF-A0A136MR84-F1
#
_cell.length_a   1.000
_cell.length_b   1.000
_cell.length_c   1.000
_cell.angle_alpha   90.00
_cell.angle_beta   90.00
_cell.angle_gamma   90.00
#
_symmetry.space_group_name_H-M   'P 1'
#
loop_
_entity.id
_entity.type
_entity.pdbx_description
1 polymer ?
#
loop_
_entity_poly.entity_id
_entity_poly.type
_entity_poly.pdbx_seq_one_letter_code
_entity_poly.pdbx_strand_id
1 'polypeptide(L)'
;MKQKHQVHNLIILDESGSMDPIKDTIISGFNELVQTIQGIEKQFPDQEHFISFVSFNSLETKLFHLIDPVSKLEEINADDYNPNSCTPLYDAMGYAITKLRQILQGKKDYNVLVTVLTDGEENDSKEFSGNDIKKLIEKLKMERWTFTYIGTDHDVDKVATSLSINNTMIFEKSGYGVKEMFAKEARARRSYGEKLDLNLDTSSNFYEDEEE
;
A
#
# COMPACT_ATOMS: atom_id res chain seq x y z
N MET A 1 7.97 16.17 -25.86
CA MET A 1 8.17 15.94 -24.41
C MET A 1 8.49 14.46 -24.25
N LYS A 2 9.54 14.11 -23.50
CA LYS A 2 9.87 12.70 -23.21
C LYS A 2 8.74 12.13 -22.35
N GLN A 3 8.29 10.91 -22.64
CA GLN A 3 7.29 10.24 -21.82
C GLN A 3 7.91 9.95 -20.45
N LYS A 4 7.25 10.39 -19.37
CA LYS A 4 7.69 10.10 -18.00
C LYS A 4 7.33 8.66 -17.63
N HIS A 5 8.17 8.03 -16.81
CA HIS A 5 7.87 6.71 -16.26
C HIS A 5 6.75 6.84 -15.22
N GLN A 6 5.69 6.03 -15.33
CA GLN A 6 4.56 6.14 -14.41
C GLN A 6 4.74 5.26 -13.18
N VAL A 7 4.51 5.83 -11.99
CA VAL A 7 4.51 5.08 -10.73
C VAL A 7 3.10 5.12 -10.14
N HIS A 8 2.44 3.97 -10.08
CA HIS A 8 1.10 3.85 -9.50
C HIS A 8 1.20 3.36 -8.06
N ASN A 9 0.90 4.22 -7.11
CA ASN A 9 0.83 3.88 -5.69
C ASN A 9 -0.59 3.40 -5.38
N LEU A 10 -0.74 2.16 -4.91
CA LEU A 10 -2.03 1.62 -4.44
C LEU A 10 -1.94 1.37 -2.94
N ILE A 11 -2.69 2.14 -2.16
CA ILE A 11 -2.78 1.96 -0.71
C ILE A 11 -4.10 1.27 -0.36
N ILE A 12 -4.00 0.20 0.41
CA ILE A 12 -5.13 -0.60 0.93
C ILE A 12 -5.03 -0.56 2.45
N LEU A 13 -5.89 0.24 3.07
CA LEU A 13 -5.86 0.53 4.50
C LEU A 13 -7.02 -0.18 5.21
N ASP A 14 -6.68 -1.01 6.18
CA ASP A 14 -7.67 -1.61 7.08
C ASP A 14 -8.37 -0.53 7.91
N GLU A 15 -9.70 -0.57 7.95
CA GLU A 15 -10.60 0.27 8.75
C GLU A 15 -11.53 -0.62 9.60
N SER A 16 -11.08 -1.82 9.95
CA SER A 16 -11.76 -2.73 10.86
C SER A 16 -11.70 -2.25 12.31
N GLY A 17 -12.58 -2.76 13.16
CA GLY A 17 -12.69 -2.30 14.55
C GLY A 17 -11.43 -2.49 15.39
N SER A 18 -10.52 -3.40 14.99
CA SER A 18 -9.23 -3.58 15.67
C SER A 18 -8.32 -2.36 15.56
N MET A 19 -8.48 -1.54 14.52
CA MET A 19 -7.67 -0.34 14.27
C MET A 19 -8.05 0.86 15.17
N ASP A 20 -9.20 0.83 15.84
CA ASP A 20 -9.70 1.94 16.67
C ASP A 20 -8.70 2.44 17.74
N PRO A 21 -7.99 1.57 18.50
CA PRO A 21 -7.01 2.01 19.50
C PRO A 21 -5.83 2.80 18.94
N ILE A 22 -5.55 2.70 17.64
CA ILE A 22 -4.46 3.42 16.96
C ILE A 22 -4.96 4.42 15.91
N LYS A 23 -6.27 4.67 15.83
CA LYS A 23 -6.92 5.55 14.84
C LYS A 23 -6.17 6.85 14.61
N ASP A 24 -5.95 7.62 15.68
CA ASP A 24 -5.32 8.95 15.58
C ASP A 24 -3.87 8.87 15.08
N THR A 25 -3.16 7.79 15.42
CA THR A 25 -1.77 7.62 14.96
C THR A 25 -1.72 7.15 13.51
N ILE A 26 -2.68 6.33 13.07
CA ILE A 26 -2.84 5.95 11.66
C ILE A 26 -3.16 7.18 10.81
N ILE A 27 -4.08 8.04 11.25
CA ILE A 27 -4.41 9.30 10.55
C ILE A 27 -3.15 10.17 10.43
N SER A 28 -2.46 10.42 11.54
CA SER A 28 -1.23 11.24 11.53
C SER A 28 -0.16 10.67 10.61
N GLY A 29 0.11 9.37 10.71
CA GLY A 29 1.14 8.73 9.90
C GLY A 29 0.78 8.61 8.43
N PHE A 30 -0.50 8.39 8.11
CA PHE A 30 -0.98 8.43 6.73
C PHE A 30 -0.79 9.82 6.13
N ASN A 31 -1.04 10.89 6.88
CA ASN A 31 -0.82 12.26 6.41
C ASN A 31 0.66 12.56 6.17
N GLU A 32 1.57 12.01 6.98
CA GLU A 32 3.02 12.05 6.70
C GLU A 32 3.39 11.28 5.42
N LEU A 33 2.73 10.14 5.16
CA LEU A 33 2.89 9.37 3.93
C LEU A 33 2.42 10.16 2.70
N VAL A 34 1.28 10.87 2.79
CA VAL A 34 0.78 11.77 1.73
C VAL A 34 1.85 12.78 1.34
N GLN A 35 2.42 13.47 2.33
CA GLN A 35 3.48 14.46 2.12
C GLN A 35 4.73 13.83 1.50
N THR A 36 5.10 12.62 1.93
CA THR A 36 6.24 11.88 1.37
C THR A 36 6.04 11.55 -0.11
N ILE A 37 4.89 10.98 -0.47
CA ILE A 37 4.55 10.63 -1.86
C ILE A 37 4.60 11.86 -2.76
N GLN A 38 4.03 12.98 -2.31
CA GLN A 38 4.09 14.26 -3.03
C GLN A 38 5.51 14.84 -3.13
N GLY A 39 6.35 14.59 -2.13
CA GLY A 39 7.77 14.98 -2.13
C GLY A 39 8.61 14.19 -3.14
N ILE A 40 8.36 12.88 -3.26
CA ILE A 40 9.10 11.99 -4.17
C ILE A 40 8.92 12.42 -5.63
N GLU A 41 7.71 12.78 -6.08
CA GLU A 41 7.49 13.28 -7.45
C GLU A 41 8.33 14.53 -7.76
N LYS A 42 8.53 15.41 -6.77
CA LYS A 42 9.38 16.61 -6.94
C LYS A 42 10.87 16.25 -6.99
N GLN A 43 11.28 15.19 -6.29
CA GLN A 43 12.67 14.72 -6.25
C GLN A 43 13.06 14.00 -7.55
N PHE A 44 12.14 13.24 -8.15
CA PHE A 44 12.37 12.48 -9.38
C PHE A 44 11.49 13.00 -10.54
N PRO A 45 11.87 14.10 -11.22
CA PRO A 45 11.02 14.79 -12.19
C PRO A 45 10.70 13.98 -13.46
N ASP A 46 11.47 12.93 -13.74
CA ASP A 46 11.22 11.98 -14.85
C ASP A 46 10.19 10.90 -14.49
N GLN A 47 9.73 10.87 -13.24
CA GLN A 47 8.65 10.02 -12.75
C GLN A 47 7.34 10.82 -12.67
N GLU A 48 6.23 10.17 -13.04
CA GLU A 48 4.88 10.71 -12.89
C GLU A 48 4.13 9.79 -11.91
N HIS A 49 3.74 10.34 -10.76
CA HIS A 49 3.16 9.53 -9.69
C HIS A 49 1.64 9.65 -9.67
N PHE A 50 0.98 8.51 -9.55
CA PHE A 50 -0.47 8.41 -9.38
C PHE A 50 -0.78 7.70 -8.06
N ILE A 51 -1.93 8.04 -7.46
CA ILE A 51 -2.45 7.43 -6.25
C ILE A 51 -3.79 6.74 -6.53
N SER A 52 -3.93 5.54 -5.97
CA SER A 52 -5.20 4.89 -5.72
C SER A 52 -5.25 4.53 -4.24
N PHE A 53 -6.34 4.86 -3.57
CA PHE A 53 -6.46 4.68 -2.13
C PHE A 53 -7.83 4.10 -1.78
N VAL A 54 -7.79 2.97 -1.09
CA VAL A 54 -8.96 2.26 -0.58
C VAL A 54 -8.80 2.08 0.93
N SER A 55 -9.87 2.33 1.68
CA SER A 55 -10.02 1.79 3.04
C SER A 55 -11.16 0.77 3.08
N PHE A 56 -11.14 -0.14 4.03
CA PHE A 56 -12.13 -1.22 4.06
C PHE A 56 -12.44 -1.74 5.47
N ASN A 57 -13.69 -2.17 5.64
CA ASN A 57 -14.12 -3.10 6.67
C ASN A 57 -15.31 -3.91 6.14
N SER A 58 -15.94 -4.73 6.97
CA SER A 58 -17.08 -5.55 6.52
C SER A 58 -18.38 -4.78 6.25
N LEU A 59 -18.47 -3.50 6.61
CA LEU A 59 -19.62 -2.67 6.24
C LEU A 59 -19.46 -2.08 4.85
N GLU A 60 -18.24 -1.65 4.50
CA GLU A 60 -17.97 -1.02 3.22
C GLU A 60 -16.49 -1.04 2.83
N THR A 61 -16.26 -0.90 1.52
CA THR A 61 -14.96 -0.63 0.92
C THR A 61 -15.00 0.77 0.30
N LYS A 62 -14.36 1.74 0.95
CA LYS A 62 -14.33 3.14 0.50
C LYS A 62 -13.21 3.34 -0.52
N LEU A 63 -13.53 3.94 -1.65
CA LEU A 63 -12.57 4.32 -2.69
C LEU A 63 -12.40 5.84 -2.69
N PHE A 64 -11.29 6.33 -2.15
CA PHE A 64 -10.98 7.76 -2.08
C PHE A 64 -10.37 8.28 -3.38
N HIS A 65 -9.41 7.53 -3.94
CA HIS A 65 -8.69 7.90 -5.15
C HIS A 65 -8.57 6.73 -6.11
N LEU A 66 -8.59 7.03 -7.40
CA LEU A 66 -8.39 6.03 -8.46
C LEU A 66 -7.58 6.63 -9.62
N ILE A 67 -6.27 6.39 -9.60
CA ILE A 67 -5.30 6.94 -10.56
C ILE A 67 -5.38 8.47 -10.62
N ASP A 68 -5.57 9.10 -9.46
CA ASP A 68 -5.44 10.55 -9.37
C ASP A 68 -3.95 10.93 -9.34
N PRO A 69 -3.56 12.08 -9.93
CA PRO A 69 -2.22 12.63 -9.70
C PRO A 69 -1.97 12.81 -8.20
N VAL A 70 -0.75 12.59 -7.72
CA VAL A 70 -0.42 12.71 -6.29
C VAL A 70 -0.69 14.10 -5.71
N SER A 71 -0.74 15.14 -6.55
CA SER A 71 -1.15 16.49 -6.16
C SER A 71 -2.61 16.61 -5.68
N LYS A 72 -3.46 15.62 -5.98
CA LYS A 72 -4.83 15.52 -5.47
C LYS A 72 -4.96 14.65 -4.23
N LEU A 73 -3.89 13.98 -3.80
CA LEU A 73 -3.93 13.17 -2.60
C LEU A 73 -4.11 14.11 -1.39
N GLU A 74 -5.24 13.99 -0.72
CA GLU A 74 -5.57 14.79 0.46
C GLU A 74 -5.23 14.04 1.75
N GLU A 75 -4.93 14.80 2.80
CA GLU A 75 -4.82 14.28 4.16
C GLU A 75 -6.19 13.77 4.62
N ILE A 76 -6.20 12.65 5.33
CA ILE A 76 -7.43 12.10 5.94
C ILE A 76 -7.60 12.67 7.36
N ASN A 77 -8.84 12.66 7.85
CA ASN A 77 -9.17 13.02 9.21
C ASN A 77 -10.12 11.99 9.87
N ALA A 78 -10.60 12.30 11.06
CA ALA A 78 -11.45 11.41 11.85
C ALA A 78 -12.84 11.17 11.23
N ASP A 79 -13.31 12.02 10.32
CA ASP A 79 -14.55 11.83 9.57
C ASP A 79 -14.35 10.87 8.37
N ASP A 80 -13.15 10.88 7.78
CA ASP A 80 -12.79 10.00 6.65
C ASP A 80 -12.51 8.56 7.13
N TYR A 81 -11.80 8.43 8.26
CA TYR A 81 -11.31 7.16 8.80
C TYR A 81 -11.96 6.83 10.15
N ASN A 82 -12.91 5.90 10.13
CA ASN A 82 -13.76 5.45 11.23
C ASN A 82 -13.73 3.92 11.37
N PRO A 83 -12.68 3.37 12.02
CA PRO A 83 -12.53 1.95 12.32
C PRO A 83 -13.81 1.29 12.87
N ASN A 84 -14.26 0.20 12.24
CA ASN A 84 -15.47 -0.51 12.65
C ASN A 84 -15.52 -1.93 12.09
N SER A 85 -16.26 -2.84 12.73
CA SER A 85 -16.63 -4.16 12.19
C SER A 85 -15.42 -5.06 11.84
N CYS A 86 -15.60 -5.99 10.89
CA CYS A 86 -14.68 -7.10 10.61
C CYS A 86 -13.70 -6.77 9.46
N THR A 87 -12.82 -7.72 9.13
CA THR A 87 -11.67 -7.53 8.22
C THR A 87 -11.79 -8.42 6.97
N PRO A 88 -12.48 -7.97 5.91
CA PRO A 88 -12.53 -8.66 4.61
C PRO A 88 -11.32 -8.27 3.74
N LEU A 89 -10.13 -8.59 4.22
CA LEU A 89 -8.83 -8.25 3.61
C LEU A 89 -8.71 -8.78 2.18
N TYR A 90 -9.04 -10.05 1.94
CA TYR A 90 -8.92 -10.64 0.61
C TYR A 90 -9.88 -10.00 -0.40
N ASP A 91 -11.10 -9.65 0.01
CA ASP A 91 -12.04 -8.94 -0.87
C ASP A 91 -11.52 -7.53 -1.19
N ALA A 92 -11.02 -6.80 -0.19
CA ALA A 92 -10.44 -5.47 -0.40
C ALA A 92 -9.25 -5.51 -1.36
N MET A 93 -8.34 -6.48 -1.16
CA MET A 93 -7.20 -6.72 -2.05
C MET A 93 -7.66 -7.09 -3.46
N GLY A 94 -8.57 -8.04 -3.59
CA GLY A 94 -9.10 -8.52 -4.88
C GLY A 94 -9.75 -7.38 -5.66
N TYR A 95 -10.61 -6.60 -5.00
CA TYR A 95 -11.26 -5.42 -5.58
C TYR A 95 -10.24 -4.39 -6.06
N ALA A 96 -9.35 -3.93 -5.18
CA ALA A 96 -8.46 -2.82 -5.47
C ALA A 96 -7.43 -3.17 -6.55
N ILE A 97 -6.78 -4.34 -6.42
CA ILE A 97 -5.77 -4.82 -7.37
C ILE A 97 -6.40 -5.05 -8.74
N THR A 98 -7.55 -5.73 -8.80
CA THR A 98 -8.22 -6.04 -10.08
C THR A 98 -8.68 -4.76 -10.77
N LYS A 99 -9.25 -3.81 -10.03
CA LYS A 99 -9.72 -2.53 -10.56
C LYS A 99 -8.57 -1.71 -11.14
N LEU A 100 -7.46 -1.57 -10.42
CA LEU A 100 -6.28 -0.86 -10.92
C LEU A 100 -5.69 -1.56 -12.16
N ARG A 101 -5.53 -2.89 -12.11
CA ARG A 101 -5.02 -3.68 -13.22
C ARG A 101 -5.83 -3.49 -14.51
N GLN A 102 -7.16 -3.49 -14.40
CA GLN A 102 -8.04 -3.29 -15.56
C GLN A 102 -7.79 -1.93 -16.23
N ILE A 103 -7.59 -0.87 -15.44
CA ILE A 103 -7.36 0.48 -15.98
C ILE A 103 -5.95 0.62 -16.58
N LEU A 104 -4.97 -0.09 -16.02
CA LEU A 104 -3.60 -0.13 -16.55
C LEU A 104 -3.43 -1.09 -17.74
N GLN A 105 -4.49 -1.82 -18.13
CA GLN A 105 -4.43 -2.75 -19.23
C GLN A 105 -4.01 -2.05 -20.53
N GLY A 106 -2.97 -2.57 -21.19
CA GLY A 106 -2.44 -2.01 -22.43
C GLY A 106 -1.53 -0.78 -22.25
N LYS A 107 -1.46 -0.20 -21.04
CA LYS A 107 -0.42 0.78 -20.72
C LYS A 107 0.95 0.09 -20.65
N LYS A 108 1.99 0.85 -20.92
CA LYS A 108 3.39 0.41 -20.88
C LYS A 108 4.18 1.41 -20.06
N ASP A 109 5.39 1.00 -19.66
CA ASP A 109 6.35 1.84 -18.95
C ASP A 109 5.81 2.42 -17.64
N TYR A 110 5.35 1.50 -16.79
CA TYR A 110 4.93 1.83 -15.45
C TYR A 110 5.45 0.79 -14.45
N ASN A 111 5.48 1.22 -13.19
CA ASN A 111 5.62 0.38 -12.02
C ASN A 111 4.41 0.59 -11.11
N VAL A 112 4.03 -0.45 -10.36
CA VAL A 112 2.96 -0.36 -9.36
C VAL A 112 3.53 -0.74 -8.00
N LEU A 113 3.30 0.11 -7.01
CA LEU A 113 3.64 -0.15 -5.61
C LEU A 113 2.34 -0.30 -4.82
N VAL A 114 2.06 -1.53 -4.39
CA VAL A 114 0.90 -1.87 -3.58
C VAL A 114 1.32 -1.95 -2.12
N THR A 115 0.68 -1.16 -1.26
CA THR A 115 0.90 -1.13 0.19
C THR A 115 -0.37 -1.57 0.90
N VAL A 116 -0.31 -2.71 1.59
CA VAL A 116 -1.37 -3.21 2.46
C VAL A 116 -1.01 -2.89 3.90
N LEU A 117 -1.88 -2.21 4.65
CA LEU A 117 -1.72 -1.91 6.07
C LEU A 117 -2.91 -2.47 6.86
N THR A 118 -2.65 -3.41 7.78
CA THR A 118 -3.69 -4.06 8.58
C THR A 118 -3.15 -4.55 9.93
N ASP A 119 -3.94 -4.42 10.99
CA ASP A 119 -3.65 -5.03 12.29
C ASP A 119 -4.51 -6.27 12.59
N GLY A 120 -5.45 -6.60 11.69
CA GLY A 120 -6.40 -7.68 11.84
C GLY A 120 -6.05 -8.89 10.99
N GLU A 121 -6.46 -10.07 11.45
CA GLU A 121 -6.48 -11.26 10.60
C GLU A 121 -7.70 -11.24 9.69
N GLU A 122 -7.54 -11.72 8.46
CA GLU A 122 -8.66 -12.00 7.56
C GLU A 122 -9.73 -12.84 8.26
N ASN A 123 -10.98 -12.35 8.27
CA ASN A 123 -12.07 -13.02 8.98
C ASN A 123 -13.46 -12.86 8.34
N ASP A 124 -13.60 -12.14 7.21
CA ASP A 124 -14.93 -11.85 6.65
C ASP A 124 -15.05 -11.78 5.13
N SER A 125 -13.99 -12.04 4.36
CA SER A 125 -14.04 -12.08 2.90
C SER A 125 -15.01 -13.15 2.37
N LYS A 126 -15.67 -12.84 1.25
CA LYS A 126 -16.71 -13.66 0.60
C LYS A 126 -16.48 -13.84 -0.90
N GLU A 127 -15.78 -12.93 -1.58
CA GLU A 127 -15.58 -12.95 -3.04
C GLU A 127 -14.24 -13.56 -3.43
N PHE A 128 -13.18 -13.28 -2.67
CA PHE A 128 -11.82 -13.73 -2.91
C PHE A 128 -11.31 -14.60 -1.77
N SER A 129 -10.64 -15.69 -2.12
CA SER A 129 -9.85 -16.48 -1.17
C SER A 129 -8.39 -16.03 -1.15
N GLY A 130 -7.65 -16.37 -0.09
CA GLY A 130 -6.21 -16.11 -0.02
C GLY A 130 -5.43 -16.77 -1.17
N ASN A 131 -5.91 -17.89 -1.70
CA ASN A 131 -5.33 -18.54 -2.88
C ASN A 131 -5.58 -17.74 -4.17
N ASP A 132 -6.73 -17.08 -4.30
CA ASP A 132 -7.01 -16.21 -5.45
C ASP A 132 -6.10 -14.98 -5.41
N ILE A 133 -5.94 -14.37 -4.23
CA ILE A 133 -5.03 -13.25 -4.00
C ILE A 133 -3.57 -13.65 -4.24
N LYS A 134 -3.14 -14.79 -3.73
CA LYS A 134 -1.79 -15.33 -3.98
C LYS A 134 -1.49 -15.44 -5.48
N LYS A 135 -2.37 -16.09 -6.24
CA LYS A 135 -2.22 -16.24 -7.70
C LYS A 135 -2.18 -14.89 -8.42
N LEU A 136 -3.00 -13.95 -7.96
CA LEU A 136 -3.05 -12.60 -8.51
C LEU A 136 -1.72 -11.86 -8.30
N ILE A 137 -1.16 -11.94 -7.09
CA ILE A 137 0.13 -11.34 -6.72
C ILE A 137 1.27 -11.98 -7.50
N GLU A 138 1.36 -13.31 -7.54
CA GLU A 138 2.40 -14.04 -8.27
C GLU A 138 2.43 -13.66 -9.75
N LYS A 139 1.25 -13.48 -10.36
CA LYS A 139 1.14 -13.03 -11.74
C LYS A 139 1.64 -11.59 -11.91
N LEU A 140 1.19 -10.68 -11.05
CA LEU A 140 1.47 -9.25 -11.19
C LEU A 140 2.89 -8.87 -10.82
N LYS A 141 3.56 -9.63 -9.95
CA LYS A 141 5.01 -9.48 -9.69
C LYS A 141 5.84 -9.59 -10.97
N MET A 142 5.43 -10.43 -11.92
CA MET A 142 6.07 -10.53 -13.24
C MET A 142 5.79 -9.30 -14.15
N GLU A 143 4.84 -8.44 -13.77
CA GLU A 143 4.36 -7.28 -14.53
C GLU A 143 4.81 -5.94 -13.90
N ARG A 144 5.92 -5.91 -13.14
CA ARG A 144 6.46 -4.74 -12.41
C ARG A 144 5.57 -4.22 -11.28
N TRP A 145 4.84 -5.13 -10.61
CA TRP A 145 4.11 -4.82 -9.39
C TRP A 145 4.92 -5.25 -8.17
N THR A 146 5.20 -4.30 -7.30
CA THR A 146 5.82 -4.51 -5.99
C THR A 146 4.71 -4.52 -4.95
N PHE A 147 4.65 -5.58 -4.15
CA PHE A 147 3.67 -5.71 -3.06
C PHE A 147 4.39 -5.60 -1.73
N THR A 148 3.84 -4.79 -0.83
CA THR A 148 4.29 -4.62 0.54
C THR A 148 3.14 -4.86 1.50
N TYR A 149 3.46 -5.47 2.64
CA TYR A 149 2.49 -5.81 3.68
C TYR A 149 3.02 -5.31 5.02
N ILE A 150 2.27 -4.42 5.64
CA ILE A 150 2.57 -3.84 6.94
C ILE A 150 1.52 -4.33 7.91
N GLY A 151 1.94 -4.94 9.02
CA GLY A 151 0.99 -5.40 10.01
C GLY A 151 1.51 -5.54 11.42
N THR A 152 0.60 -5.87 12.33
CA THR A 152 0.86 -6.09 13.75
C THR A 152 -0.15 -7.07 14.33
N ASP A 153 0.03 -7.49 15.58
CA ASP A 153 -0.86 -8.34 16.37
C ASP A 153 -1.17 -9.77 15.84
N HIS A 154 -0.74 -10.12 14.63
CA HIS A 154 -0.86 -11.46 14.03
C HIS A 154 0.49 -11.96 13.49
N ASP A 155 0.51 -13.19 12.98
CA ASP A 155 1.68 -13.77 12.30
C ASP A 155 1.81 -13.16 10.89
N VAL A 156 2.28 -11.90 10.84
CA VAL A 156 2.45 -11.08 9.65
C VAL A 156 3.23 -11.82 8.57
N ASP A 157 4.35 -12.43 8.95
CA ASP A 157 5.22 -13.15 8.01
C ASP A 157 4.52 -14.38 7.43
N LYS A 158 3.77 -15.12 8.24
CA LYS A 158 2.98 -16.26 7.75
C LYS A 158 1.88 -15.82 6.79
N VAL A 159 1.12 -14.77 7.11
CA VAL A 159 0.06 -14.25 6.23
C VAL A 159 0.66 -13.74 4.93
N ALA A 160 1.67 -12.87 4.98
CA ALA A 160 2.33 -12.34 3.79
C ALA A 160 2.93 -13.46 2.93
N THR A 161 3.63 -14.43 3.53
CA THR A 161 4.18 -15.60 2.82
C THR A 161 3.08 -16.41 2.15
N SER A 162 1.93 -16.61 2.82
CA SER A 162 0.79 -17.33 2.23
C SER A 162 0.21 -16.64 0.99
N LEU A 163 0.34 -15.30 0.91
CA LEU A 163 -0.05 -14.47 -0.23
C LEU A 163 1.07 -14.24 -1.24
N SER A 164 2.24 -14.87 -1.04
CA SER A 164 3.44 -14.63 -1.85
C SER A 164 3.91 -13.17 -1.82
N ILE A 165 3.81 -12.49 -0.68
CA ILE A 165 4.40 -11.16 -0.42
C ILE A 165 5.65 -11.34 0.43
N ASN A 166 6.75 -10.70 0.02
CA ASN A 166 8.06 -10.85 0.65
C ASN A 166 8.54 -9.55 1.31
N ASN A 167 7.93 -8.41 0.97
CA ASN A 167 8.25 -7.14 1.57
C ASN A 167 7.31 -6.93 2.77
N THR A 168 7.73 -7.40 3.95
CA THR A 168 6.94 -7.28 5.18
C THR A 168 7.53 -6.22 6.12
N MET A 169 6.65 -5.54 6.85
CA MET A 169 7.05 -4.73 7.99
C MET A 169 6.12 -5.03 9.16
N ILE A 170 6.72 -5.38 10.29
CA ILE A 170 6.00 -5.58 11.56
C ILE A 170 6.17 -4.31 12.39
N PHE A 171 5.08 -3.81 12.96
CA PHE A 171 5.12 -2.67 13.87
C PHE A 171 4.53 -3.02 15.23
N GLU A 172 4.86 -2.24 16.26
CA GLU A 172 4.18 -2.33 17.56
C GLU A 172 2.94 -1.45 17.52
N LYS A 173 1.80 -1.97 17.99
CA LYS A 173 0.53 -1.24 18.12
C LYS A 173 0.54 -0.21 19.26
N SER A 174 1.48 0.72 19.16
CA SER A 174 1.69 1.84 20.06
C SER A 174 1.86 3.12 19.24
N GLY A 175 1.58 4.28 19.84
CA GLY A 175 1.78 5.56 19.15
C GLY A 175 3.22 5.79 18.67
N TYR A 176 4.21 5.19 19.35
CA TYR A 176 5.61 5.20 18.94
C TYR A 176 5.87 4.21 17.79
N GLY A 177 5.41 2.96 17.92
CA GLY A 177 5.61 1.93 16.91
C GLY A 177 4.99 2.25 15.56
N VAL A 178 3.80 2.85 15.54
CA VAL A 178 3.15 3.31 14.30
C VAL A 178 3.94 4.45 13.64
N LYS A 179 4.50 5.39 14.43
CA LYS A 179 5.36 6.46 13.88
C LYS A 179 6.64 5.93 13.28
N GLU A 180 7.32 5.02 13.97
CA GLU A 180 8.53 4.36 13.45
C GLU A 180 8.24 3.60 12.16
N MET A 181 7.08 2.93 12.08
CA MET A 181 6.61 2.23 10.89
C MET A 181 6.46 3.18 9.70
N PHE A 182 5.73 4.30 9.85
CA PHE A 182 5.57 5.27 8.75
C PHE A 182 6.88 5.94 8.37
N ALA A 183 7.77 6.22 9.33
CA ALA A 183 9.10 6.76 9.04
C ALA A 183 9.95 5.77 8.23
N LYS A 184 9.90 4.47 8.55
CA LYS A 184 10.59 3.43 7.77
C LYS A 184 9.97 3.27 6.38
N GLU A 185 8.64 3.29 6.27
CA GLU A 185 7.92 3.23 5.00
C GLU A 185 8.32 4.40 4.09
N ALA A 186 8.35 5.61 4.63
CA ALA A 186 8.74 6.81 3.90
C ALA A 186 10.18 6.75 3.36
N ARG A 187 11.13 6.20 4.14
CA ARG A 187 12.51 5.97 3.69
C ARG A 187 12.58 4.93 2.59
N ALA A 188 11.91 3.79 2.78
CA ALA A 188 11.83 2.71 1.80
C ALA A 188 11.24 3.17 0.46
N ARG A 189 10.16 3.98 0.51
CA ARG A 189 9.53 4.55 -0.68
C ARG A 189 10.44 5.53 -1.42
N ARG A 190 11.26 6.29 -0.69
CA ARG A 190 12.26 7.18 -1.31
C ARG A 190 13.34 6.37 -2.03
N SER A 191 13.88 5.33 -1.39
CA SER A 191 14.83 4.39 -2.02
C SER A 191 14.21 3.69 -3.24
N TYR A 192 12.93 3.34 -3.20
CA TYR A 192 12.22 2.80 -4.36
C TYR A 192 12.20 3.78 -5.54
N GLY A 193 11.95 5.07 -5.27
CA GLY A 193 12.05 6.13 -6.28
C GLY A 193 13.45 6.23 -6.88
N GLU A 194 14.50 6.14 -6.07
CA GLU A 194 15.90 6.14 -6.52
C GLU A 194 16.23 4.92 -7.39
N LYS A 195 15.81 3.72 -6.96
CA LYS A 195 15.96 2.48 -7.73
C LYS A 195 15.30 2.58 -9.11
N LEU A 196 14.12 3.20 -9.20
CA LEU A 196 13.46 3.43 -10.48
C LEU A 196 14.25 4.38 -11.38
N ASP A 197 14.78 5.48 -10.84
CA ASP A 197 15.59 6.44 -11.60
C ASP A 197 16.87 5.79 -12.16
N LEU A 198 17.48 4.91 -11.36
CA LEU A 198 18.66 4.13 -11.72
C LEU A 198 18.36 2.88 -12.56
N ASN A 199 17.09 2.60 -12.89
CA ASN A 199 16.63 1.37 -13.56
C ASN A 199 17.07 0.07 -12.86
N LEU A 200 17.10 0.07 -11.53
CA LEU A 200 17.39 -1.09 -10.69
C LEU A 200 16.14 -1.93 -10.45
N ASP A 201 16.34 -3.16 -10.00
CA ASP A 201 15.23 -4.01 -9.59
C ASP A 201 14.52 -3.43 -8.36
N THR A 202 13.20 -3.48 -8.40
CA THR A 202 12.28 -2.93 -7.40
C THR A 202 11.30 -3.98 -6.88
N SER A 203 11.45 -5.23 -7.31
CA SER A 203 10.52 -6.33 -7.02
C SER A 203 10.62 -6.85 -5.59
N SER A 204 11.82 -6.79 -5.00
CA SER A 204 12.11 -7.28 -3.64
C SER A 204 12.85 -6.23 -2.81
N ASN A 205 13.00 -6.54 -1.52
CA ASN A 205 13.85 -5.80 -0.58
C ASN A 205 13.42 -4.33 -0.45
N PHE A 206 12.10 -4.08 -0.45
CA PHE A 206 11.55 -2.73 -0.32
C PHE A 206 11.89 -2.13 1.06
N TYR A 207 11.81 -2.93 2.12
CA TYR A 207 12.08 -2.50 3.51
C TYR A 207 13.48 -2.85 4.03
N GLU A 208 14.36 -3.36 3.17
CA GLU A 208 15.77 -3.49 3.53
C GLU A 208 16.39 -2.10 3.42
N ASP A 209 16.94 -1.61 4.53
CA ASP A 209 17.80 -0.45 4.50
C ASP A 209 19.03 -0.82 3.64
N GLU A 210 19.48 0.06 2.74
CA GLU A 210 20.86 -0.04 2.26
C GLU A 210 21.71 0.12 3.53
N GLU A 211 22.36 -0.96 3.97
CA GLU A 211 23.33 -0.90 5.06
C GLU A 211 24.34 0.21 4.71
N GLU A 212 24.31 1.32 5.46
CA GLU A 212 25.46 2.24 5.55
C GLU A 212 26.61 1.59 6.32
#